data_AF-A0A450WDT4-F1
#
_entry.id   AF-A0A450WDT4-F1
#
_cell.length_a   1.000
_cell.length_b   1.000
_cell.length_c   1.000
_cell.angle_alpha   90.00
_cell.angle_beta   90.00
_cell.angle_gamma   90.00
#
_symmetry.space_group_name_H-M   'P 1'
#
loop_
_entity.id
_entity.type
_entity.pdbx_description
1 polymer ?
#
loop_
_entity_poly.entity_id
_entity_poly.type
_entity_poly.pdbx_seq_one_letter_code
_entity_poly.pdbx_strand_id
1 'polypeptide(L)'
;MHNINLGEVYYDILKRNGLASARESYEYIRHLPIRFEDRVGDQMIYTAGELKSCWRISYADAFAAAQAILLDAELLTADRKEFEPLKQVKAVRIRWLRKQR
;
A
#
# COMPACT_ATOMS: atom_id res chain seq x y z
N MET A 1 2.94 1.98 -7.65
CA MET A 1 2.18 1.14 -6.71
C MET A 1 2.71 -0.28 -6.79
N HIS A 2 2.99 -0.91 -5.65
CA HIS A 2 3.41 -2.31 -5.62
C HIS A 2 2.22 -3.26 -5.92
N ASN A 3 2.48 -4.36 -6.62
CA ASN A 3 1.44 -5.35 -6.95
C ASN A 3 0.82 -6.01 -5.70
N ILE A 4 1.53 -6.05 -4.56
CA ILE A 4 0.97 -6.54 -3.29
C ILE A 4 -0.22 -5.67 -2.86
N ASN A 5 -0.10 -4.35 -2.94
CA ASN A 5 -1.19 -3.44 -2.60
C ASN A 5 -2.32 -3.51 -3.63
N LEU A 6 -2.01 -3.77 -4.91
CA LEU A 6 -3.06 -3.99 -5.91
C LEU A 6 -3.82 -5.29 -5.63
N GLY A 7 -3.11 -6.31 -5.14
CA GLY A 7 -3.70 -7.57 -4.68
C GLY A 7 -4.66 -7.37 -3.51
N GLU A 8 -4.32 -6.50 -2.55
CA GLU A 8 -5.23 -6.13 -1.45
C GLU A 8 -6.51 -5.45 -1.96
N VAL A 9 -6.38 -4.51 -2.90
CA VAL A 9 -7.55 -3.88 -3.54
C VAL A 9 -8.41 -4.91 -4.27
N TYR A 10 -7.79 -5.81 -5.04
CA TYR A 10 -8.50 -6.88 -5.74
C TYR A 10 -9.24 -7.81 -4.76
N TYR A 11 -8.59 -8.23 -3.68
CA TYR A 11 -9.18 -9.06 -2.65
C TYR A 11 -10.39 -8.39 -1.98
N ASP A 12 -10.28 -7.10 -1.65
CA ASP A 12 -11.37 -6.36 -1.02
C ASP A 12 -12.60 -6.26 -1.93
N ILE A 13 -12.41 -5.98 -3.21
CA ILE A 13 -13.50 -5.94 -4.20
C ILE A 13 -14.07 -7.34 -4.41
N LEU A 14 -13.23 -8.37 -4.54
CA LEU A 14 -13.67 -9.76 -4.69
C LEU A 14 -14.57 -10.18 -3.53
N LYS A 15 -14.15 -9.85 -2.30
CA LYS A 15 -14.88 -10.18 -1.06
C LYS A 15 -16.24 -9.47 -0.98
N ARG A 16 -16.35 -8.24 -1.49
CA ARG A 16 -17.56 -7.39 -1.34
C ARG A 16 -18.49 -7.42 -2.55
N ASN A 17 -17.95 -7.57 -3.75
CA ASN A 17 -18.64 -7.35 -5.04
C ASN A 17 -18.52 -8.53 -6.02
N GLY A 18 -17.82 -9.60 -5.63
CA GLY A 18 -17.69 -10.81 -6.43
C GLY A 18 -16.65 -10.72 -7.56
N LEU A 19 -16.47 -11.86 -8.25
CA LEU A 19 -15.36 -12.08 -9.19
C LEU A 19 -15.40 -11.17 -10.42
N ALA A 20 -16.58 -10.94 -11.00
CA ALA A 20 -16.71 -10.13 -12.21
C ALA A 20 -16.25 -8.68 -11.94
N SER A 21 -16.79 -8.07 -10.89
CA SER A 21 -16.44 -6.71 -10.45
C SER A 21 -14.95 -6.58 -10.10
N ALA A 22 -14.37 -7.59 -9.45
CA ALA A 22 -12.96 -7.58 -9.07
C ALA A 22 -12.03 -7.61 -10.29
N ARG A 23 -12.35 -8.45 -11.29
CA ARG A 23 -11.57 -8.53 -12.53
C ARG A 23 -11.70 -7.26 -13.37
N GLU A 24 -12.91 -6.73 -13.52
CA GLU A 24 -13.14 -5.47 -14.22
C GLU A 24 -12.37 -4.32 -13.56
N SER A 25 -12.45 -4.21 -12.23
CA SER A 25 -11.73 -3.18 -11.47
C SER A 25 -10.21 -3.34 -11.57
N TYR A 26 -9.71 -4.57 -11.53
CA TYR A 26 -8.29 -4.86 -11.71
C TYR A 26 -7.80 -4.35 -13.06
N GLU A 27 -8.48 -4.72 -14.15
CA GLU A 27 -8.15 -4.25 -15.49
C GLU A 27 -8.19 -2.73 -15.57
N TYR A 28 -9.26 -2.10 -15.06
CA TYR A 28 -9.34 -0.64 -15.02
C TYR A 28 -8.16 0.01 -14.30
N ILE A 29 -7.78 -0.50 -13.12
CA ILE A 29 -6.65 0.01 -12.34
C ILE A 29 -5.33 -0.16 -13.10
N ARG A 30 -5.12 -1.30 -13.79
CA ARG A 30 -3.91 -1.55 -14.59
C ARG A 30 -3.73 -0.56 -15.74
N HIS A 31 -4.81 0.06 -16.23
CA HIS A 31 -4.78 1.08 -17.28
C HIS A 31 -4.57 2.51 -16.76
N LEU A 32 -4.52 2.72 -15.43
CA LEU A 32 -4.22 4.05 -14.87
C LEU A 32 -2.78 4.48 -15.22
N PRO A 33 -2.53 5.79 -15.39
CA PRO A 33 -1.20 6.33 -15.73
C PRO A 33 -0.27 6.35 -14.51
N ILE A 34 -0.08 5.19 -13.87
CA ILE A 34 0.82 4.99 -12.74
C ILE A 34 1.76 3.83 -13.02
N ARG A 35 2.95 3.87 -12.41
CA ARG A 35 3.89 2.75 -12.50
C ARG A 35 3.50 1.65 -11.52
N PHE A 36 3.36 0.43 -12.03
CA PHE A 36 3.27 -0.78 -11.22
C PHE A 36 4.65 -1.38 -11.01
N GLU A 37 4.94 -1.83 -9.80
CA GLU A 37 6.17 -2.54 -9.45
C GLU A 37 5.81 -3.92 -8.92
N ASP A 38 6.48 -4.95 -9.43
CA ASP A 38 6.19 -6.36 -9.15
C ASP A 38 7.35 -7.10 -8.50
N ARG A 39 8.53 -6.47 -8.40
CA ARG A 39 9.72 -7.06 -7.81
C ARG A 39 9.73 -6.92 -6.30
N VAL A 40 9.86 -8.05 -5.62
CA VAL A 40 10.13 -8.14 -4.19
C VAL A 40 11.55 -8.67 -4.01
N GLY A 41 12.46 -7.79 -3.61
CA GLY A 41 13.83 -8.15 -3.23
C GLY A 41 14.05 -8.15 -1.72
N ASP A 42 15.19 -8.65 -1.27
CA ASP A 42 15.51 -8.83 0.15
C ASP A 42 15.38 -7.53 0.96
N GLN A 43 15.82 -6.39 0.43
CA GLN A 43 15.66 -5.09 1.10
C GLN A 43 14.20 -4.78 1.41
N MET A 44 13.28 -5.06 0.49
CA MET A 44 11.85 -4.85 0.71
C MET A 44 11.30 -5.79 1.77
N ILE A 45 11.74 -7.05 1.78
CA ILE A 45 11.36 -8.03 2.80
C ILE A 45 11.82 -7.59 4.18
N TYR A 46 13.09 -7.19 4.32
CA TYR A 46 13.66 -6.76 5.59
C TYR A 46 12.95 -5.51 6.10
N THR A 47 12.85 -4.46 5.28
CA THR A 47 12.19 -3.21 5.68
C THR A 47 10.71 -3.42 6.02
N ALA A 48 9.96 -4.20 5.23
CA ALA A 48 8.55 -4.49 5.55
C ALA A 48 8.40 -5.32 6.84
N GLY A 49 9.29 -6.30 7.07
CA GLY A 49 9.32 -7.11 8.29
C GLY A 49 9.61 -6.28 9.53
N GLU A 50 10.62 -5.42 9.47
CA GLU A 50 10.98 -4.50 10.55
C GLU A 50 9.82 -3.55 10.87
N LEU A 51 9.22 -2.92 9.84
CA LEU A 51 8.04 -2.07 10.01
C LEU A 51 6.88 -2.82 10.68
N LYS A 52 6.57 -4.03 10.21
CA LYS A 52 5.47 -4.82 10.76
C LYS A 52 5.72 -5.27 12.21
N SER A 53 6.99 -5.44 12.59
CA SER A 53 7.40 -5.83 13.95
C SER A 53 7.26 -4.67 14.95
N CYS A 54 7.54 -3.44 14.50
CA CYS A 54 7.49 -2.25 15.35
C CYS A 54 6.10 -1.61 15.41
N TRP A 55 5.27 -1.77 14.36
CA TRP A 55 3.96 -1.12 14.26
C TRP A 55 2.82 -2.10 13.93
N ARG A 56 1.63 -1.81 14.48
CA ARG A 56 0.44 -2.66 14.36
C ARG A 56 -0.32 -2.48 13.04
N ILE A 57 0.39 -2.48 11.91
CA ILE A 57 -0.15 -2.32 10.55
C ILE A 57 -0.37 -3.67 9.86
N SER A 58 -1.10 -3.73 8.74
CA SER A 58 -1.17 -4.96 7.94
C SER A 58 0.17 -5.25 7.25
N TYR A 59 0.36 -6.46 6.70
CA TYR A 59 1.59 -6.74 5.96
C TYR A 59 1.62 -6.01 4.61
N ALA A 60 0.47 -5.82 3.96
CA ALA A 60 0.37 -5.03 2.74
C ALA A 60 0.70 -3.54 2.99
N ASP A 61 0.27 -2.98 4.11
CA ASP A 61 0.65 -1.63 4.56
C ASP A 61 2.15 -1.53 4.82
N ALA A 62 2.75 -2.57 5.42
CA ALA A 62 4.19 -2.62 5.64
C ALA A 62 4.97 -2.62 4.32
N PHE A 63 4.49 -3.33 3.30
CA PHE A 63 5.07 -3.27 1.95
C PHE A 63 4.91 -1.89 1.29
N ALA A 64 3.78 -1.22 1.48
CA ALA A 64 3.57 0.13 0.95
C ALA A 64 4.54 1.14 1.58
N ALA A 65 4.70 1.08 2.91
CA ALA A 65 5.65 1.89 3.64
C ALA A 65 7.10 1.57 3.27
N ALA A 66 7.47 0.29 3.18
CA ALA A 66 8.80 -0.13 2.76
C ALA A 66 9.14 0.36 1.35
N GLN A 67 8.20 0.24 0.40
CA GLN A 67 8.39 0.77 -0.95
C GLN A 67 8.61 2.29 -0.94
N ALA A 68 7.85 3.05 -0.13
CA ALA A 68 8.02 4.49 -0.03
C ALA A 68 9.41 4.86 0.55
N ILE A 69 9.90 4.13 1.55
CA ILE A 69 11.24 4.32 2.11
C ILE A 69 12.32 4.04 1.07
N LEU A 70 12.27 2.88 0.42
CA LEU A 70 13.29 2.44 -0.54
C LEU A 70 13.36 3.32 -1.79
N LEU A 71 12.25 3.91 -2.19
CA LEU A 71 12.20 4.84 -3.32
C LEU A 71 12.50 6.29 -2.94
N ASP A 72 12.77 6.58 -1.66
CA ASP A 72 12.81 7.94 -1.13
C ASP A 72 11.61 8.76 -1.63
N ALA A 73 10.40 8.24 -1.42
CA ALA A 73 9.13 8.82 -1.87
C ALA A 73 8.24 9.24 -0.67
N GLU A 74 7.04 9.77 -0.96
CA GLU A 74 5.97 9.93 0.03
C GLU A 74 4.93 8.83 -0.15
N LEU A 75 4.52 8.18 0.94
CA LEU A 75 3.39 7.26 0.96
C LEU A 75 2.07 8.05 0.93
N LEU A 76 1.26 7.81 -0.09
CA LEU A 76 -0.07 8.40 -0.24
C LEU A 76 -1.13 7.42 0.28
N THR A 77 -1.87 7.79 1.33
CA THR A 77 -2.89 6.91 1.95
C THR A 77 -4.03 7.71 2.59
N ALA A 78 -5.19 7.05 2.77
CA ALA A 78 -6.31 7.55 3.55
C ALA A 78 -6.38 6.97 4.98
N ASP A 79 -5.57 5.95 5.30
CA ASP A 79 -5.62 5.19 6.55
C ASP A 79 -4.87 5.86 7.68
N ARG A 80 -5.42 6.99 8.13
CA ARG A 80 -4.83 7.78 9.22
C ARG A 80 -4.57 6.96 10.47
N LYS A 81 -5.51 6.11 10.88
CA LYS A 81 -5.39 5.35 12.13
C LYS A 81 -4.16 4.44 12.16
N GLU A 82 -3.86 3.78 11.04
CA GLU A 82 -2.75 2.83 10.93
C GLU A 82 -1.41 3.57 10.76
N PHE A 83 -1.39 4.67 10.01
CA PHE A 83 -0.15 5.35 9.61
C PHE A 83 0.22 6.60 10.44
N GLU A 84 -0.68 7.15 11.27
CA GLU A 84 -0.38 8.32 12.11
C GLU A 84 0.82 8.09 13.04
N PRO A 85 0.95 6.95 13.75
CA PRO A 85 2.11 6.71 14.61
C PRO A 85 3.43 6.72 13.83
N LEU A 86 3.46 6.15 12.61
CA LEU A 86 4.65 6.11 11.76
C LEU A 86 5.02 7.52 11.26
N LYS A 87 4.02 8.35 10.94
CA LYS A 87 4.22 9.74 10.54
C LYS A 87 4.80 10.59 11.67
N GLN A 88 4.28 10.44 12.89
CA GLN A 88 4.69 11.23 14.07
C GLN A 88 6.16 11.03 14.41
N VAL A 89 6.63 9.78 14.36
CA VAL A 89 8.05 9.45 14.61
C VAL A 89 8.93 9.58 13.35
N LYS A 90 8.36 10.06 12.23
CA LYS A 90 9.02 10.23 10.93
C LYS A 90 9.64 8.93 10.38
N ALA A 91 9.08 7.77 10.73
CA ALA A 91 9.51 6.48 10.17
C ALA A 91 9.19 6.38 8.67
N VAL A 92 8.12 7.03 8.22
CA VAL A 92 7.71 7.10 6.81
C VAL A 92 7.20 8.50 6.50
N ARG A 93 7.60 9.07 5.35
CA ARG A 93 7.00 10.32 4.85
C ARG A 93 5.62 10.02 4.26
N ILE A 94 4.59 10.65 4.82
CA ILE A 94 3.19 10.33 4.49
C ILE A 94 2.46 11.59 4.02
N ARG A 95 1.77 11.48 2.89
CA ARG A 95 0.79 12.45 2.39
C ARG A 95 -0.61 11.87 2.53
N TRP A 96 -1.51 12.62 3.15
CA TRP A 96 -2.89 12.16 3.36
C TRP A 96 -3.75 12.46 2.13
N LEU A 97 -4.44 11.44 1.63
CA LEU A 97 -5.52 11.64 0.66
C LEU A 97 -6.67 12.38 1.35
N ARG A 98 -7.14 13.46 0.72
CA ARG A 98 -8.33 14.18 1.18
C ARG A 98 -9.52 13.25 0.99
N LYS A 99 -10.28 12.94 2.05
CA LYS A 99 -11.61 12.35 1.85
C LYS A 99 -12.42 13.33 0.99
N GLN A 100 -12.78 12.95 -0.22
CA GLN A 100 -13.89 13.61 -0.88
C GLN A 100 -15.13 13.31 -0.03
N ARG A 101 -15.84 14.37 0.35
CA ARG A 101 -17.08 14.31 1.11
C ARG A 101 -18.18 13.76 0.23
#